data_AF-A0A0F9HWV7-F1
#
_entry.id   AF-A0A0F9HWV7-F1
#
_cell.length_a   1.000
_cell.length_b   1.000
_cell.length_c   1.000
_cell.angle_alpha   90.00
_cell.angle_beta   90.00
_cell.angle_gamma   90.00
#
_symmetry.space_group_name_H-M   'P 1'
#
loop_
_entity.id
_entity.type
_entity.pdbx_description
1 polymer ?
#
loop_
_entity_poly.entity_id
_entity_poly.type
_entity_poly.pdbx_seq_one_letter_code
_entity_poly.pdbx_strand_id
1 'polypeptide(L)'
;MNWKGFWSVILGEMPLENFMAYAALMLAGAFLFLAADIRRGAKKTTGGFSWGFMIRDNAIRVLVVLVSIAASVIFYESFFDVPINAKLAFIQGLSIDAVIGTMTKVSKEKGALKRTTDKLKQKYQK
;
A
#
# COMPACT_ATOMS: atom_id res chain seq x y z
N MET A 1 7.71 10.15 29.49
CA MET A 1 7.41 8.86 28.83
C MET A 1 8.71 8.38 28.16
N ASN A 2 9.25 7.25 28.59
CA ASN A 2 10.59 6.80 28.19
C ASN A 2 10.49 6.20 26.78
N TRP A 3 10.93 6.94 25.75
CA TRP A 3 10.77 6.56 24.34
C TRP A 3 11.27 5.15 24.03
N LYS A 4 12.36 4.71 24.69
CA LYS A 4 12.90 3.36 24.54
C LYS A 4 11.96 2.25 25.00
N GLY A 5 11.19 2.46 26.07
CA GLY A 5 10.25 1.47 26.61
C GLY A 5 8.95 1.35 25.80
N PHE A 6 8.57 2.40 25.07
CA PHE A 6 7.42 2.35 24.16
C PHE A 6 7.72 1.48 22.93
N TRP A 7 8.90 1.67 22.32
CA TRP A 7 9.30 0.90 21.15
C TRP A 7 9.54 -0.58 21.45
N SER A 8 10.06 -0.94 22.63
CA SER A 8 10.23 -2.34 23.01
C SER A 8 8.89 -3.09 23.17
N VAL A 9 7.81 -2.40 23.54
CA VAL A 9 6.47 -3.01 23.61
C VAL A 9 5.88 -3.25 22.23
N ILE A 10 6.14 -2.34 21.28
CA ILE A 10 5.58 -2.43 19.92
C ILE A 10 6.41 -3.36 19.02
N LEU A 11 7.73 -3.31 19.14
CA LEU A 11 8.67 -4.06 18.29
C LEU A 11 9.07 -5.41 18.88
N GLY A 12 8.67 -5.70 20.12
CA GLY A 12 9.07 -6.92 20.83
C GLY A 12 10.59 -7.00 20.96
N GLU A 13 11.18 -8.08 20.44
CA GLU A 13 12.63 -8.32 20.43
C GLU A 13 13.33 -7.68 19.22
N MET A 14 12.61 -7.11 18.26
CA MET A 14 13.22 -6.54 17.05
C MET A 14 13.93 -5.21 17.35
N PRO A 15 15.23 -5.07 17.02
CA PRO A 15 15.92 -3.80 17.11
C PRO A 15 15.25 -2.73 16.22
N LEU A 16 15.09 -1.52 16.74
CA LEU A 16 14.51 -0.39 16.00
C LEU A 16 15.24 -0.14 14.67
N GLU A 17 16.56 -0.33 14.64
CA GLU A 17 17.39 -0.17 13.44
C GLU A 17 16.99 -1.15 12.33
N ASN A 18 16.76 -2.42 12.68
CA ASN A 18 16.32 -3.45 11.74
C ASN A 18 14.89 -3.17 11.26
N PHE A 19 13.99 -2.78 12.17
CA PHE A 19 12.63 -2.36 11.81
C PHE A 19 12.67 -1.23 10.77
N MET A 20 13.44 -0.18 11.04
CA MET A 20 13.57 0.98 10.15
C MET A 20 14.18 0.60 8.79
N ALA A 21 15.21 -0.26 8.78
CA ALA A 21 15.83 -0.74 7.55
C ALA A 21 14.86 -1.55 6.68
N TYR A 22 14.11 -2.49 7.27
CA TYR A 22 13.12 -3.28 6.54
C TYR A 22 11.93 -2.43 6.08
N ALA A 23 11.43 -1.53 6.92
CA ALA A 23 10.38 -0.60 6.54
C ALA A 23 10.81 0.31 5.38
N ALA A 24 12.04 0.83 5.39
CA ALA A 24 12.59 1.64 4.31
C ALA A 24 12.69 0.86 2.99
N LEU A 25 13.14 -0.40 3.03
CA LEU A 25 13.19 -1.26 1.85
C LEU A 25 11.79 -1.60 1.31
N MET A 26 10.84 -1.89 2.20
CA MET A 26 9.44 -2.09 1.83
C MET A 26 8.84 -0.83 1.19
N LEU A 27 9.12 0.34 1.75
CA LEU A 27 8.67 1.61 1.19
C LEU A 27 9.25 1.84 -0.21
N ALA A 28 10.55 1.57 -0.40
CA ALA A 28 11.18 1.68 -1.71
C ALA A 28 10.49 0.76 -2.74
N GLY A 29 10.18 -0.48 -2.37
CA GLY A 29 9.41 -1.40 -3.20
C GLY A 29 8.00 -0.86 -3.52
N ALA A 30 7.25 -0.45 -2.50
CA ALA A 30 5.91 0.09 -2.65
C ALA A 30 5.86 1.34 -3.56
N PHE A 31 6.78 2.28 -3.36
CA PHE A 31 6.86 3.49 -4.19
C PHE A 31 7.21 3.17 -5.64
N LEU A 32 8.07 2.17 -5.89
CA LEU A 32 8.43 1.76 -7.24
C LEU A 32 7.21 1.16 -7.97
N PHE A 33 6.40 0.35 -7.30
CA PHE A 33 5.15 -0.15 -7.87
C PHE A 33 4.15 0.98 -8.12
N LEU A 34 3.95 1.88 -7.15
CA LEU A 34 3.05 3.02 -7.28
C LEU A 34 3.44 3.92 -8.47
N ALA A 35 4.73 4.20 -8.62
CA ALA A 35 5.25 4.96 -9.76
C ALA A 35 5.02 4.23 -11.09
N ALA A 36 5.22 2.92 -11.14
CA ALA A 36 4.95 2.11 -12.33
C ALA A 36 3.46 2.07 -12.71
N ASP A 37 2.58 1.92 -11.72
CA ASP A 37 1.12 1.91 -11.91
C ASP A 37 0.62 3.26 -12.45
N ILE A 38 1.15 4.36 -11.91
CA ILE A 38 0.77 5.71 -12.33
C ILE A 38 1.36 6.05 -13.70
N ARG A 39 2.59 5.63 -14.01
CA ARG A 39 3.14 5.80 -15.37
C ARG A 39 2.31 5.04 -16.42
N ARG A 40 1.74 3.88 -16.08
CA ARG A 40 0.81 3.14 -16.95
C ARG A 40 -0.52 3.88 -17.13
N GLY A 41 -1.03 4.55 -16.10
CA GLY A 41 -2.25 5.37 -16.17
C GLY A 41 -2.06 6.72 -16.88
N ALA A 42 -0.93 7.39 -16.63
CA ALA A 42 -0.60 8.74 -17.12
C ALA A 42 -0.37 8.80 -18.63
N LYS A 43 -0.12 7.66 -19.31
CA LYS A 43 -0.16 7.59 -20.79
C LYS A 43 -1.50 8.07 -21.38
N LYS A 44 -2.55 8.27 -20.58
CA LYS A 44 -3.86 8.79 -21.01
C LYS A 44 -4.15 10.26 -20.66
N THR A 45 -3.33 10.94 -19.84
CA THR A 45 -3.60 12.33 -19.42
C THR A 45 -2.32 13.17 -19.49
N THR A 46 -2.35 14.20 -20.33
CA THR A 46 -1.26 15.06 -20.83
C THR A 46 -0.56 15.98 -19.81
N GLY A 47 -0.57 15.64 -18.51
CA GLY A 47 0.16 16.39 -17.47
C GLY A 47 1.42 15.65 -17.03
N GLY A 48 2.57 16.32 -17.03
CA GLY A 48 3.85 15.75 -16.58
C GLY A 48 3.77 15.07 -15.21
N PHE A 49 4.56 14.01 -15.03
CA PHE A 49 4.62 13.25 -13.79
C PHE A 49 5.12 14.12 -12.62
N SER A 50 4.35 14.18 -11.53
CA SER A 50 4.71 14.89 -10.29
C SER A 50 4.54 13.97 -9.08
N TRP A 51 5.62 13.75 -8.32
CA TRP A 51 5.62 12.93 -7.11
C TRP A 51 4.65 13.46 -6.04
N GLY A 52 4.53 14.78 -5.92
CA GLY A 52 3.59 15.40 -4.97
C GLY A 52 2.12 15.15 -5.35
N PHE A 53 1.80 15.16 -6.64
CA PHE A 53 0.47 14.79 -7.14
C PHE A 53 0.18 13.31 -6.88
N MET A 54 1.20 12.47 -7.05
CA MET A 54 1.13 11.03 -6.83
C MET A 54 0.63 10.66 -5.43
N ILE A 55 1.22 11.28 -4.40
CA ILE A 55 0.90 11.04 -3.00
C ILE A 55 -0.45 11.67 -2.64
N ARG A 56 -0.76 12.87 -3.14
CA ARG A 56 -2.01 13.57 -2.85
C ARG A 56 -3.23 12.81 -3.37
N ASP A 57 -3.19 12.31 -4.61
CA ASP A 57 -4.30 11.60 -5.24
C ASP A 57 -4.47 10.17 -4.71
N ASN A 58 -3.43 9.62 -4.08
CA ASN A 58 -3.41 8.28 -3.52
C ASN A 58 -3.19 8.29 -2.00
N ALA A 59 -3.52 9.38 -1.30
CA ALA A 59 -3.20 9.54 0.12
C ALA A 59 -3.74 8.38 0.98
N ILE A 60 -4.95 7.90 0.68
CA ILE A 60 -5.55 6.74 1.36
C ILE A 60 -4.74 5.46 1.07
N ARG A 61 -4.34 5.21 -0.19
CA ARG A 61 -3.52 4.05 -0.56
C ARG A 61 -2.17 4.10 0.14
N VAL A 62 -1.52 5.26 0.17
CA VAL A 62 -0.24 5.48 0.87
C VAL A 62 -0.40 5.21 2.37
N LEU A 63 -1.48 5.69 3.00
CA LEU A 63 -1.77 5.41 4.40
C LEU A 63 -1.94 3.90 4.67
N VAL A 64 -2.72 3.21 3.83
CA VAL A 64 -2.92 1.75 3.97
C VAL A 64 -1.60 1.01 3.76
N VAL A 65 -0.79 1.40 2.77
CA VAL A 65 0.55 0.84 2.55
C VAL A 65 1.42 1.01 3.80
N LEU A 66 1.45 2.19 4.41
CA LEU A 66 2.24 2.45 5.62
C LEU A 66 1.81 1.55 6.78
N VAL A 67 0.50 1.42 7.02
CA VAL A 67 -0.04 0.54 8.07
C VAL A 67 0.28 -0.92 7.77
N SER A 68 0.13 -1.36 6.52
CA SER A 68 0.46 -2.72 6.09
C SER A 68 1.95 -3.03 6.21
N ILE A 69 2.84 -2.09 5.91
CA ILE A 69 4.29 -2.24 6.11
C ILE A 69 4.61 -2.41 7.60
N ALA A 70 4.06 -1.54 8.46
CA ALA A 70 4.29 -1.64 9.90
C ALA A 70 3.83 -2.99 10.46
N ALA A 71 2.59 -3.41 10.12
CA ALA A 71 2.08 -4.72 10.52
C ALA A 71 2.94 -5.87 9.94
N SER A 72 3.34 -5.76 8.67
CA SER A 72 4.13 -6.77 8.00
C SER A 72 5.48 -6.97 8.68
N VAL A 73 6.19 -5.90 9.04
CA VAL A 73 7.51 -6.03 9.71
C VAL A 73 7.36 -6.61 11.12
N ILE A 74 6.34 -6.19 11.87
CA ILE A 74 6.11 -6.66 13.25
C ILE A 74 5.74 -8.14 13.29
N PHE A 75 4.86 -8.59 12.39
CA PHE A 75 4.30 -9.94 12.45
C PHE A 75 4.94 -10.93 11.47
N TYR A 76 5.93 -10.52 10.67
CA TYR A 76 6.52 -11.37 9.62
C TYR A 76 6.97 -12.72 10.17
N GLU A 77 7.84 -12.69 11.18
CA GLU A 77 8.46 -13.89 11.73
C GLU A 77 7.43 -14.80 12.39
N SER A 78 6.39 -14.23 13.01
CA SER A 78 5.30 -14.99 13.62
C SER A 78 4.40 -15.71 12.59
N PHE A 79 4.33 -15.22 11.35
CA PHE A 79 3.51 -15.85 10.30
C PHE A 79 4.28 -16.85 9.45
N PHE A 80 5.57 -16.62 9.22
CA PHE A 80 6.37 -17.38 8.26
C PHE A 80 7.46 -18.24 8.91
N ASP A 81 7.64 -18.17 10.24
CA ASP A 81 8.68 -18.88 11.01
C ASP A 81 10.11 -18.68 10.46
N VAL A 82 10.33 -17.61 9.69
CA VAL A 82 11.63 -17.27 9.10
C VAL A 82 11.91 -15.78 9.28
N PRO A 83 13.19 -15.40 9.51
CA PRO A 83 13.56 -14.01 9.64
C PRO A 83 13.37 -13.26 8.32
N ILE A 84 12.90 -12.02 8.41
CA ILE A 84 12.80 -11.17 7.24
C ILE A 84 14.21 -10.78 6.77
N ASN A 85 14.47 -10.94 5.47
CA ASN A 85 15.72 -10.49 4.86
C ASN A 85 15.46 -9.29 3.92
N ALA A 86 16.52 -8.58 3.55
CA ALA A 86 16.43 -7.37 2.74
C ALA A 86 15.71 -7.58 1.39
N LYS A 87 15.92 -8.74 0.72
CA LYS A 87 15.27 -9.05 -0.56
C LYS A 87 13.77 -9.28 -0.37
N LEU A 88 13.40 -10.02 0.67
CA LEU A 88 12.01 -10.29 1.02
C LEU A 88 11.29 -9.00 1.41
N ALA A 89 11.92 -8.14 2.21
CA ALA A 89 11.38 -6.83 2.56
C ALA A 89 11.07 -5.99 1.31
N PHE A 90 11.99 -5.91 0.35
CA PHE A 90 11.74 -5.18 -0.89
C PHE A 90 10.57 -5.76 -1.72
N ILE A 91 10.54 -7.09 -1.90
CA ILE A 91 9.47 -7.79 -2.64
C ILE A 91 8.11 -7.66 -1.93
N GLN A 92 8.11 -7.70 -0.60
CA GLN A 92 6.90 -7.54 0.20
C GLN A 92 6.33 -6.14 0.07
N GLY A 93 7.19 -5.11 0.04
CA GLY A 93 6.80 -3.74 -0.30
C GLY A 93 6.09 -3.63 -1.65
N LEU A 94 6.67 -4.22 -2.71
CA LEU A 94 6.05 -4.29 -4.04
C LEU A 94 4.67 -4.99 -3.98
N SER A 95 4.59 -6.09 -3.25
CA SER A 95 3.40 -6.94 -3.18
C SER A 95 2.25 -6.27 -2.42
N ILE A 96 2.55 -5.62 -1.30
CA ILE A 96 1.59 -4.85 -0.51
C ILE A 96 0.92 -3.78 -1.39
N ASP A 97 1.71 -2.97 -2.08
CA ASP A 97 1.15 -1.91 -2.92
C ASP A 97 0.40 -2.46 -4.15
N ALA A 98 0.87 -3.57 -4.73
CA ALA A 98 0.17 -4.25 -5.82
C ALA A 98 -1.23 -4.74 -5.43
N VAL A 99 -1.34 -5.37 -4.26
CA VAL A 99 -2.61 -5.87 -3.72
C VAL A 99 -3.56 -4.72 -3.44
N ILE A 100 -3.10 -3.69 -2.72
CA ILE A 100 -3.93 -2.51 -2.38
C ILE A 100 -4.36 -1.77 -3.65
N GLY A 101 -3.45 -1.60 -4.61
CA GLY A 101 -3.75 -0.99 -5.90
C GLY A 101 -4.83 -1.76 -6.67
N THR A 102 -4.77 -3.09 -6.66
CA THR A 102 -5.76 -3.96 -7.31
C THR A 102 -7.12 -3.89 -6.61
N MET A 103 -7.15 -3.98 -5.28
CA MET A 103 -8.38 -3.86 -4.49
C MET A 103 -9.09 -2.52 -4.74
N THR A 104 -8.31 -1.44 -4.83
CA THR A 104 -8.84 -0.10 -5.12
C THR A 104 -9.48 -0.02 -6.51
N LYS A 105 -8.88 -0.65 -7.52
CA LYS A 105 -9.44 -0.72 -8.88
C LYS A 105 -10.76 -1.51 -8.90
N VAL A 106 -10.77 -2.69 -8.29
CA VAL A 106 -11.97 -3.54 -8.20
C VAL A 106 -13.12 -2.81 -7.48
N SER A 107 -12.82 -2.09 -6.40
CA SER A 107 -13.82 -1.29 -5.68
C SER A 107 -14.46 -0.21 -6.57
N LYS A 108 -13.64 0.49 -7.35
CA LYS A 108 -14.12 1.51 -8.31
C LYS A 108 -15.00 0.90 -9.41
N GLU A 109 -14.61 -0.24 -9.96
CA GLU A 109 -15.37 -0.95 -11.00
C GLU A 109 -16.73 -1.44 -10.48
N LYS A 110 -16.76 -2.05 -9.28
CA LYS A 110 -18.03 -2.45 -8.63
C LYS A 110 -18.95 -1.25 -8.40
N GLY A 111 -18.40 -0.11 -7.98
CA GLY A 111 -19.16 1.12 -7.79
C GLY A 111 -19.70 1.73 -9.10
N ALA A 112 -19.01 1.53 -10.22
CA ALA A 112 -19.49 1.95 -11.54
C ALA A 112 -20.61 1.03 -12.03
N LEU A 113 -20.44 -0.29 -11.90
CA LEU A 113 -21.45 -1.30 -12.25
C LEU A 113 -22.75 -1.09 -11.47
N LYS A 114 -22.67 -0.88 -10.15
CA LYS A 114 -23.86 -0.62 -9.31
C LYS A 114 -24.65 0.60 -9.80
N ARG A 115 -23.96 1.72 -10.09
CA ARG A 115 -24.59 2.95 -10.61
C ARG A 115 -25.26 2.73 -11.96
N THR A 116 -24.67 1.94 -12.86
CA THR A 116 -25.28 1.61 -14.15
C THR A 116 -26.52 0.75 -13.98
N THR A 117 -26.48 -0.27 -13.11
CA THR A 117 -27.63 -1.12 -12.80
C THR A 117 -28.78 -0.32 -12.18
N ASP A 118 -28.49 0.60 -11.26
CA ASP A 118 -29.50 1.45 -10.62
C ASP A 118 -30.19 2.38 -11.64
N LYS A 119 -29.42 2.96 -12.58
CA LYS A 119 -29.96 3.77 -13.68
C LYS A 119 -30.84 2.95 -14.63
N LEU A 120 -30.43 1.72 -14.96
CA LEU A 120 -31.23 0.83 -15.80
C LEU A 120 -32.55 0.47 -15.12
N LYS A 121 -32.52 0.09 -13.84
CA LYS A 121 -33.74 -0.21 -13.08
C LYS A 121 -34.72 0.97 -13.07
N GLN A 122 -34.24 2.20 -12.84
CA GLN A 122 -35.09 3.39 -12.90
C GLN A 122 -35.68 3.66 -14.29
N LYS A 123 -34.97 3.32 -15.36
CA LYS A 123 -35.43 3.51 -16.73
C LYS A 123 -36.54 2.55 -17.14
N TYR A 124 -36.55 1.32 -16.61
CA TYR A 124 -37.52 0.27 -16.96
C TYR A 124 -38.64 0.08 -15.92
N GLN A 125 -38.67 0.88 -14.85
CA GLN A 125 -39.79 0.95 -13.88
C GLN A 125 -40.74 2.13 -14.15
N LYS A 126 -40.59 2.82 -15.28
CA LYS A 126 -41.53 3.78 -15.84
C LYS A 126 -42.17 3.20 -17.10
#